data_AF-A0A6P5XGZ1-F1
#
_entry.id   AF-A0A6P5XGZ1-F1
#
_cell.length_a   1.000
_cell.length_b   1.000
_cell.length_c   1.000
_cell.angle_alpha   90.00
_cell.angle_beta   90.00
_cell.angle_gamma   90.00
#
_symmetry.space_group_name_H-M   'P 1'
#
loop_
_entity.id
_entity.type
_entity.pdbx_description
1 polymer ?
#
loop_
_entity_poly.entity_id
_entity_poly.type
_entity_poly.pdbx_seq_one_letter_code
_entity_poly.pdbx_strand_id
1 'polypeptide(L)'
;MEPNGDRRVRRRDHLAQKNGDAYLSCSVDELDPWTAWAYKPRTVSLLFIGACFLIWASGALDPEISESGDLVTSVKRGLWAMIAVFLAYCLLQAPSTVLIRPHPAIWRLVHGMAVVYLVALTFLLFQKRDDARQFMKFLHPDLGVELPERSYGADCRIYIPENPSSRFKNVYETLFDEFVLAHIFGWWGKAILIRNQPLLWVLSIGFELMEFTFRHMLPNFNECWWDSIILDILMCNWFGIWAGMHTVRYFDGRTYEWVGISRQPNIIGKVDLVVANSNTNNS
;
A
#
# COMPACT_ATOMS: atom_id res chain seq x y z
N MET A 1 55.55 -18.25 3.91
CA MET A 1 54.30 -18.69 3.24
C MET A 1 53.23 -18.43 4.28
N GLU A 2 52.34 -17.44 4.25
CA GLU A 2 51.55 -16.70 3.24
C GLU A 2 51.67 -15.16 3.47
N PRO A 3 50.90 -14.22 2.87
CA PRO A 3 49.77 -14.33 1.93
C PRO A 3 49.88 -13.43 0.66
N ASN A 4 49.44 -13.96 -0.48
CA ASN A 4 49.24 -13.20 -1.73
C ASN A 4 47.74 -13.04 -2.08
N GLY A 5 46.86 -13.31 -1.10
CA GLY A 5 45.40 -13.30 -1.24
C GLY A 5 44.80 -11.90 -1.21
N ASP A 6 45.25 -11.03 -0.28
CA ASP A 6 44.66 -9.69 -0.08
C ASP A 6 44.76 -8.77 -1.29
N ARG A 7 45.84 -8.90 -2.07
CA ARG A 7 46.07 -8.04 -3.24
C ARG A 7 45.13 -8.36 -4.41
N ARG A 8 44.66 -9.61 -4.53
CA ARG A 8 43.71 -10.02 -5.57
C ARG A 8 42.27 -9.66 -5.22
N VAL A 9 41.88 -9.79 -3.95
CA VAL A 9 40.55 -9.40 -3.47
C VAL A 9 40.34 -7.90 -3.66
N ARG A 10 41.27 -7.08 -3.18
CA ARG A 10 41.20 -5.61 -3.31
C ARG A 10 41.10 -5.13 -4.76
N ARG A 11 41.81 -5.78 -5.71
CA ARG A 11 41.73 -5.44 -7.14
C ARG A 11 40.37 -5.83 -7.75
N ARG A 12 39.77 -6.93 -7.30
CA ARG A 12 38.46 -7.40 -7.77
C ARG A 12 37.33 -6.49 -7.26
N ASP A 13 37.44 -6.03 -6.02
CA ASP A 13 36.48 -5.08 -5.42
C ASP A 13 36.55 -3.72 -6.11
N HIS A 14 37.75 -3.21 -6.41
CA HIS A 14 37.91 -1.96 -7.18
C HIS A 14 37.39 -2.06 -8.62
N LEU A 15 37.50 -3.23 -9.27
CA LEU A 15 36.94 -3.44 -10.61
C LEU A 15 35.42 -3.63 -10.59
N ALA A 16 34.88 -4.29 -9.57
CA ALA A 16 33.44 -4.43 -9.37
C ALA A 16 32.78 -3.08 -9.03
N GLN A 17 33.42 -2.27 -8.19
CA GLN A 17 32.96 -0.92 -7.85
C GLN A 17 33.03 0.02 -9.07
N LYS A 18 34.13 -0.02 -9.85
CA LYS A 18 34.26 0.80 -11.06
C LYS A 18 33.28 0.40 -12.17
N ASN A 19 32.95 -0.89 -12.28
CA ASN A 19 31.89 -1.35 -13.18
C ASN A 19 30.49 -0.99 -12.64
N GLY A 20 30.26 -1.07 -11.32
CA GLY A 20 29.01 -0.63 -10.70
C GLY A 20 28.74 0.86 -10.91
N ASP A 21 29.75 1.70 -10.71
CA ASP A 21 29.68 3.14 -10.94
C ASP A 21 29.52 3.48 -12.43
N ALA A 22 30.14 2.71 -13.33
CA ALA A 22 29.98 2.88 -14.78
C ALA A 22 28.59 2.44 -15.27
N TYR A 23 28.01 1.37 -14.72
CA TYR A 23 26.64 0.94 -15.04
C TYR A 23 25.60 1.92 -14.47
N LEU A 24 25.85 2.48 -13.27
CA LEU A 24 25.00 3.52 -12.70
C LEU A 24 25.09 4.82 -13.51
N SER A 25 26.30 5.23 -13.92
CA SER A 25 26.53 6.40 -14.79
C SER A 25 25.85 6.25 -16.14
N CYS A 26 25.94 5.08 -16.76
CA CYS A 26 25.30 4.79 -18.05
C CYS A 26 23.76 4.82 -17.95
N SER A 27 23.19 4.36 -16.83
CA SER A 27 21.74 4.43 -16.61
C SER A 27 21.22 5.85 -16.32
N VAL A 28 22.07 6.74 -15.81
CA VAL A 28 21.71 8.14 -15.49
C VAL A 28 21.83 9.03 -16.73
N ASP A 29 22.77 8.74 -17.63
CA ASP A 29 22.93 9.46 -18.91
C ASP A 29 21.81 9.11 -19.94
N GLU A 30 21.05 8.04 -19.71
CA GLU A 30 19.89 7.67 -20.54
C GLU A 30 18.56 8.28 -20.06
N LEU A 31 18.56 9.01 -18.94
CA LEU A 31 17.40 9.74 -18.43
C LEU A 31 17.35 11.18 -18.97
N ASP A 32 16.15 11.59 -19.39
CA ASP A 32 15.84 12.95 -19.86
C ASP A 32 16.39 13.99 -18.86
N PRO A 33 17.21 14.99 -19.26
CA PRO A 33 17.93 15.90 -18.36
C PRO A 33 17.06 16.62 -17.32
N TRP A 34 15.76 16.78 -17.58
CA TRP A 34 14.79 17.31 -16.63
C TRP A 34 14.47 16.36 -15.47
N THR A 35 14.57 15.05 -15.69
CA THR A 35 14.38 14.02 -14.66
C THR A 35 15.69 13.65 -13.96
N ALA A 36 16.84 13.79 -14.62
CA ALA A 36 18.17 13.48 -14.07
C ALA A 36 18.50 14.26 -12.77
N TRP A 37 17.96 15.49 -12.62
CA TRP A 37 18.07 16.26 -11.36
C TRP A 37 17.45 15.53 -10.15
N ALA A 38 16.37 14.77 -10.35
CA ALA A 38 15.68 14.03 -9.29
C ALA A 38 16.45 12.77 -8.82
N TYR A 39 17.37 12.25 -9.63
CA TYR A 39 18.15 11.05 -9.32
C TYR A 39 19.50 11.35 -8.67
N LYS A 40 19.95 12.62 -8.67
CA LYS A 40 21.20 13.01 -8.00
C LYS A 40 20.94 13.27 -6.50
N PRO A 41 21.46 12.44 -5.58
CA PRO A 41 21.15 12.57 -4.16
C PRO A 41 21.77 13.86 -3.59
N ARG A 42 20.91 14.82 -3.24
CA ARG A 42 21.29 16.05 -2.50
C ARG A 42 20.83 15.98 -1.05
N THR A 43 21.07 14.85 -0.40
CA THR A 43 20.52 14.52 0.93
C THR A 43 20.88 15.59 1.97
N VAL A 44 22.13 16.07 1.99
CA VAL A 44 22.58 17.09 2.95
C VAL A 44 21.89 18.44 2.73
N SER A 45 21.78 18.90 1.48
CA SER A 45 21.11 20.17 1.17
C SER A 45 19.61 20.12 1.48
N LEU A 46 18.95 19.00 1.18
CA LEU A 46 17.53 18.80 1.47
C LEU A 46 17.25 18.70 2.97
N LEU A 47 18.13 18.05 3.74
CA LEU A 47 18.03 18.02 5.20
C LEU A 47 18.21 19.42 5.80
N PHE A 48 19.15 20.21 5.29
CA PHE A 48 19.37 21.59 5.75
C PHE A 48 18.16 22.48 5.47
N ILE A 49 17.64 22.46 4.24
CA ILE A 49 16.42 23.21 3.87
C ILE A 49 15.23 22.75 4.70
N GLY A 50 15.08 21.43 4.91
CA GLY A 50 14.03 20.86 5.74
C GLY A 50 14.13 21.33 7.20
N ALA A 51 15.32 21.38 7.78
CA ALA A 51 15.53 21.88 9.13
C ALA A 51 15.17 23.38 9.26
N CYS A 52 15.60 24.21 8.30
CA CYS A 52 15.21 25.63 8.26
C CYS A 52 13.70 25.81 8.12
N PHE A 53 13.05 25.01 7.27
CA PHE A 53 11.60 25.05 7.09
C PHE A 53 10.85 24.61 8.35
N LEU A 54 11.33 23.60 9.08
CA LEU A 54 10.73 23.17 10.34
C LEU A 54 10.86 24.23 11.43
N ILE A 55 12.02 24.88 11.55
CA ILE A 55 12.21 25.97 12.52
C ILE A 55 11.24 27.10 12.24
N TRP A 56 11.10 27.49 10.97
CA TRP A 56 10.11 28.48 10.54
C TRP A 56 8.67 28.04 10.81
N ALA A 57 8.27 26.83 10.36
CA ALA A 57 6.92 26.32 10.50
C ALA A 57 6.51 26.05 11.97
N SER A 58 7.49 25.73 12.83
CA SER A 58 7.27 25.56 14.26
C SER A 58 6.91 26.88 14.96
N GLY A 59 7.19 28.02 14.35
CA GLY A 59 7.04 29.34 14.96
C GLY A 59 7.92 29.53 16.20
N ALA A 60 8.96 28.71 16.39
CA ALA A 60 9.85 28.79 17.56
C ALA A 60 10.58 30.15 17.68
N LEU A 61 10.57 30.96 16.62
CA LEU A 61 11.17 32.30 16.56
C LEU A 61 10.12 33.43 16.64
N ASP A 62 8.83 33.10 16.68
CA ASP A 62 7.75 34.08 16.79
C ASP A 62 7.46 34.37 18.27
N PRO A 63 7.71 35.59 18.78
CA PRO A 63 7.56 35.94 20.18
C PRO A 63 6.09 36.03 20.65
N GLU A 64 5.10 35.97 19.75
CA GLU A 64 3.66 36.12 20.04
C GLU A 64 2.93 34.80 20.34
N ILE A 65 3.59 33.64 20.25
CA ILE A 65 2.94 32.33 20.48
C ILE A 65 2.59 32.10 21.96
N SER A 66 3.13 32.92 22.87
CA SER A 66 3.10 32.68 24.32
C SER A 66 1.78 32.95 25.05
N GLU A 67 0.72 33.49 24.44
CA GLU A 67 -0.50 33.83 25.22
C GLU A 67 -1.86 33.34 24.70
N SER A 68 -2.01 32.89 23.44
CA SER A 68 -3.36 32.56 22.91
C SER A 68 -3.45 31.37 21.93
N GLY A 69 -2.47 30.47 21.92
CA GLY A 69 -2.47 29.31 21.03
C GLY A 69 -3.33 28.16 21.54
N ASP A 70 -4.45 27.85 20.87
CA ASP A 70 -5.27 26.67 21.15
C ASP A 70 -4.40 25.40 21.15
N LEU A 71 -4.38 24.65 22.27
CA LEU A 71 -3.59 23.42 22.44
C LEU A 71 -3.76 22.45 21.26
N VAL A 72 -4.98 22.32 20.73
CA VAL A 72 -5.33 21.46 19.60
C VAL A 72 -4.59 21.87 18.33
N THR A 73 -4.44 23.17 18.07
CA THR A 73 -3.75 23.69 16.88
C THR A 73 -2.25 23.43 16.95
N SER A 74 -1.63 23.59 18.13
CA SER A 74 -0.21 23.31 18.35
C SER A 74 0.10 21.82 18.18
N VAL A 75 -0.73 20.94 18.78
CA VAL A 75 -0.60 19.48 18.64
C VAL A 75 -0.80 19.04 17.18
N LYS A 76 -1.81 19.56 16.49
CA LYS A 76 -2.07 19.27 15.07
C LYS A 76 -0.86 19.65 14.21
N ARG A 77 -0.30 20.85 14.40
CA ARG A 77 0.88 21.31 13.65
C ARG A 77 2.10 20.41 13.92
N GLY A 78 2.34 20.04 15.18
CA GLY A 78 3.40 19.10 15.55
C GLY A 78 3.24 17.73 14.91
N LEU A 79 2.03 17.18 14.88
CA LEU A 79 1.72 15.89 14.26
C LEU A 79 2.00 15.91 12.75
N TRP A 80 1.54 16.94 12.04
CA TRP A 80 1.81 17.11 10.61
C TRP A 80 3.30 17.28 10.31
N ALA A 81 4.02 18.04 11.14
CA ALA A 81 5.47 18.20 11.01
C ALA A 81 6.20 16.87 11.21
N MET A 82 5.84 16.08 12.22
CA MET A 82 6.42 14.76 12.47
C MET A 82 6.20 13.80 11.29
N ILE A 83 4.98 13.75 10.75
CA ILE A 83 4.67 12.94 9.56
C ILE A 83 5.49 13.41 8.36
N ALA A 84 5.55 14.73 8.11
CA ALA A 84 6.30 15.29 6.99
C ALA A 84 7.80 14.96 7.05
N VAL A 85 8.43 15.07 8.24
CA VAL A 85 9.84 14.71 8.45
C VAL A 85 10.06 13.22 8.20
N PHE A 86 9.19 12.37 8.72
CA PHE A 86 9.30 10.93 8.52
C PHE A 86 9.15 10.56 7.03
N LEU A 87 8.18 11.14 6.32
CA LEU A 87 8.01 10.92 4.88
C LEU A 87 9.20 11.42 4.07
N ALA A 88 9.77 12.58 4.43
CA ALA A 88 11.00 13.08 3.83
C ALA A 88 12.18 12.13 4.06
N TYR A 89 12.31 11.58 5.27
CA TYR A 89 13.30 10.55 5.56
C TYR A 89 13.10 9.30 4.69
N CYS A 90 11.87 8.78 4.60
CA CYS A 90 11.55 7.63 3.75
C CYS A 90 11.86 7.91 2.27
N LEU A 91 11.54 9.11 1.77
CA LEU A 91 11.85 9.50 0.40
C LEU A 91 13.35 9.44 0.10
N LEU A 92 14.18 9.95 1.01
CA LEU A 92 15.62 10.09 0.84
C LEU A 92 16.39 8.79 1.11
N GLN A 93 16.00 8.01 2.12
CA GLN A 93 16.79 6.91 2.66
C GLN A 93 16.15 5.53 2.50
N ALA A 94 14.85 5.43 2.22
CA ALA A 94 14.23 4.11 2.13
C ALA A 94 14.78 3.34 0.92
N PRO A 95 15.05 2.03 1.08
CA PRO A 95 15.46 1.19 -0.03
C PRO A 95 14.35 1.17 -1.10
N SER A 96 14.76 1.07 -2.35
CA SER A 96 13.83 0.91 -3.48
C SER A 96 13.01 -0.37 -3.25
N THR A 97 11.68 -0.26 -3.22
CA THR A 97 10.82 -1.43 -3.12
C THR A 97 10.82 -2.20 -4.44
N VAL A 98 10.22 -3.39 -4.45
CA VAL A 98 10.06 -4.24 -5.65
C VAL A 98 9.30 -3.51 -6.78
N LEU A 99 8.56 -2.45 -6.44
CA LEU A 99 7.85 -1.59 -7.37
C LEU A 99 8.79 -0.43 -7.77
N ILE A 100 9.38 -0.52 -8.97
CA ILE A 100 10.38 0.46 -9.43
C ILE A 100 9.74 1.58 -10.29
N ARG A 101 8.61 1.32 -10.95
CA ARG A 101 7.92 2.23 -11.90
C ARG A 101 6.56 2.68 -11.37
N PRO A 102 6.08 3.92 -11.64
CA PRO A 102 6.64 4.91 -12.57
C PRO A 102 7.88 5.65 -12.04
N HIS A 103 8.03 5.86 -10.73
CA HIS A 103 9.26 6.41 -10.14
C HIS A 103 9.49 5.83 -8.73
N PRO A 104 10.72 5.45 -8.35
CA PRO A 104 11.01 4.84 -7.05
C PRO A 104 10.64 5.73 -5.86
N ALA A 105 10.76 7.05 -6.00
CA ALA A 105 10.33 8.03 -4.98
C ALA A 105 8.87 7.87 -4.55
N ILE A 106 7.96 7.60 -5.50
CA ILE A 106 6.53 7.43 -5.21
C ILE A 106 6.35 6.24 -4.29
N TRP A 107 7.00 5.12 -4.59
CA TRP A 107 6.90 3.90 -3.80
C TRP A 107 7.58 4.01 -2.44
N ARG A 108 8.66 4.80 -2.33
CA ARG A 108 9.26 5.15 -1.03
C ARG A 108 8.31 5.97 -0.16
N LEU A 109 7.59 6.92 -0.74
CA LEU A 109 6.55 7.69 -0.04
C LEU A 109 5.37 6.80 0.35
N VAL A 110 4.87 5.96 -0.55
CA VAL A 110 3.80 4.99 -0.25
C VAL A 110 4.20 4.07 0.90
N HIS A 111 5.44 3.56 0.89
CA HIS A 111 5.96 2.76 2.00
C HIS A 111 6.02 3.56 3.31
N GLY A 112 6.54 4.80 3.27
CA GLY A 112 6.54 5.68 4.44
C GLY A 112 5.15 5.94 5.00
N MET A 113 4.17 6.24 4.14
CA MET A 113 2.77 6.41 4.55
C MET A 113 2.18 5.13 5.15
N ALA A 114 2.49 3.97 4.58
CA ALA A 114 2.04 2.68 5.11
C ALA A 114 2.63 2.40 6.52
N VAL A 115 3.88 2.76 6.77
CA VAL A 115 4.50 2.64 8.10
C VAL A 115 3.86 3.60 9.11
N VAL A 116 3.63 4.87 8.73
CA VAL A 116 2.91 5.83 9.58
C VAL A 116 1.52 5.30 9.93
N TYR A 117 0.80 4.81 8.93
CA TYR A 117 -0.52 4.20 9.11
C TYR A 117 -0.47 3.00 10.05
N LEU A 118 0.49 2.09 9.88
CA LEU A 118 0.65 0.92 10.76
C LEU A 118 0.95 1.32 12.21
N VAL A 119 1.83 2.30 12.43
CA VAL A 119 2.13 2.81 13.78
C VAL A 119 0.89 3.46 14.39
N ALA A 120 0.15 4.24 13.61
CA ALA A 120 -1.10 4.86 14.06
C ALA A 120 -2.17 3.81 14.41
N LEU A 121 -2.36 2.78 13.58
CA LEU A 121 -3.25 1.65 13.88
C LEU A 121 -2.82 0.91 15.15
N THR A 122 -1.52 0.69 15.33
CA THR A 122 -0.99 0.03 16.53
C THR A 122 -1.27 0.87 17.77
N PHE A 123 -1.13 2.19 17.69
CA PHE A 123 -1.51 3.09 18.77
C PHE A 123 -3.02 3.01 19.06
N LEU A 124 -3.87 3.12 18.03
CA LEU A 124 -5.33 3.05 18.16
C LEU A 124 -5.81 1.69 18.72
N LEU A 125 -5.09 0.61 18.44
CA LEU A 125 -5.39 -0.73 18.95
C LEU A 125 -5.38 -0.79 20.49
N PHE A 126 -4.55 0.02 21.15
CA PHE A 126 -4.48 0.10 22.62
C PHE A 126 -5.45 1.13 23.22
N GLN A 127 -6.14 1.92 22.40
CA GLN A 127 -7.10 2.92 22.87
C GLN A 127 -8.49 2.32 23.05
N LYS A 128 -9.27 2.86 24.00
CA LYS A 128 -10.71 2.59 24.06
C LYS A 128 -11.41 3.26 22.89
N ARG A 129 -12.58 2.75 22.49
CA ARG A 129 -13.35 3.27 21.34
C ARG A 129 -13.62 4.77 21.43
N ASP A 130 -14.01 5.26 22.61
CA ASP A 130 -14.35 6.66 22.80
C ASP A 130 -13.10 7.56 22.80
N ASP A 131 -12.02 7.11 23.44
CA ASP A 131 -10.74 7.81 23.48
C ASP A 131 -10.12 7.88 22.08
N ALA A 132 -10.16 6.78 21.32
CA ALA A 132 -9.74 6.72 19.92
C ALA A 132 -10.54 7.71 19.06
N ARG A 133 -11.87 7.76 19.25
CA ARG A 133 -12.75 8.68 18.54
C ARG A 133 -12.40 10.14 18.84
N GLN A 134 -12.16 10.49 20.12
CA GLN A 134 -11.71 11.84 20.47
C GLN A 134 -10.32 12.16 19.92
N PHE A 135 -9.41 11.18 19.88
CA PHE A 135 -8.08 11.35 19.30
C PHE A 135 -8.14 11.73 17.81
N MET A 136 -9.09 11.18 17.05
CA MET A 136 -9.24 11.51 15.63
C MET A 136 -9.54 13.01 15.36
N LYS A 137 -10.03 13.76 16.35
CA LYS A 137 -10.24 15.22 16.24
C LYS A 137 -8.94 16.00 16.03
N PHE A 138 -7.81 15.48 16.53
CA PHE A 138 -6.51 16.10 16.31
C PHE A 138 -6.06 16.01 14.84
N LEU A 139 -6.58 15.04 14.09
CA LEU A 139 -6.30 14.89 12.67
C LEU A 139 -7.18 15.82 11.83
N HIS A 140 -8.50 15.77 12.03
CA HIS A 140 -9.44 16.62 11.32
C HIS A 140 -10.68 16.94 12.18
N PRO A 141 -11.18 18.20 12.13
CA PRO A 141 -12.17 18.72 13.07
C PRO A 141 -13.53 18.03 12.99
N ASP A 142 -13.91 17.53 11.81
CA ASP A 142 -15.19 16.87 11.60
C ASP A 142 -15.25 15.43 12.13
N LEU A 143 -14.13 14.90 12.66
CA LEU A 143 -14.10 13.57 13.26
C LEU A 143 -14.50 13.63 14.74
N GLY A 144 -14.65 12.45 15.34
CA GLY A 144 -14.92 12.34 16.77
C GLY A 144 -16.41 12.28 17.13
N VAL A 145 -17.28 12.22 16.13
CA VAL A 145 -18.69 11.86 16.24
C VAL A 145 -18.88 10.38 15.90
N GLU A 146 -19.93 9.78 16.43
CA GLU A 146 -20.32 8.43 16.05
C GLU A 146 -20.90 8.47 14.63
N LEU A 147 -20.29 7.75 13.69
CA LEU A 147 -20.85 7.62 12.36
C LEU A 147 -22.05 6.68 12.42
N PRO A 148 -23.15 7.00 11.74
CA PRO A 148 -24.30 6.11 11.68
C PRO A 148 -23.89 4.79 11.02
N GLU A 149 -24.00 3.69 11.76
CA GLU A 149 -23.80 2.35 11.20
C GLU A 149 -24.95 2.07 10.22
N ARG A 150 -24.61 1.78 8.96
CA ARG A 150 -25.60 1.46 7.92
C ARG A 150 -25.65 -0.05 7.76
N SER A 151 -26.85 -0.63 7.76
CA SER A 151 -27.04 -2.01 7.35
C SER A 151 -27.56 -2.05 5.91
N TYR A 152 -26.71 -2.46 4.98
CA TYR A 152 -27.04 -2.54 3.55
C TYR A 152 -27.99 -3.71 3.24
N GLY A 153 -27.96 -4.75 4.07
CA GLY A 153 -28.75 -5.97 3.96
C GLY A 153 -30.12 -5.92 4.65
N ALA A 154 -30.60 -4.74 5.04
CA ALA A 154 -31.92 -4.60 5.69
C ALA A 154 -33.09 -4.87 4.72
N ASP A 155 -32.96 -4.49 3.44
CA ASP A 155 -33.92 -4.80 2.38
C ASP A 155 -33.18 -5.12 1.07
N CYS A 156 -33.17 -6.39 0.67
CA CYS A 156 -32.43 -6.84 -0.51
C CYS A 156 -33.26 -6.91 -1.78
N ARG A 157 -34.44 -6.29 -1.81
CA ARG A 157 -35.27 -6.22 -3.01
C ARG A 157 -34.65 -5.27 -4.04
N ILE A 158 -34.32 -5.82 -5.20
CA ILE A 158 -33.80 -5.06 -6.35
C ILE A 158 -34.86 -4.08 -6.86
N TYR A 159 -36.12 -4.50 -6.88
CA TYR A 159 -37.25 -3.71 -7.37
C TYR A 159 -38.29 -3.50 -6.27
N ILE A 160 -38.57 -2.23 -5.96
CA ILE A 160 -39.51 -1.79 -4.93
C ILE A 160 -40.54 -0.86 -5.59
N PRO A 161 -41.65 -1.40 -6.09
CA PRO A 161 -42.67 -0.60 -6.76
C PRO A 161 -43.43 0.33 -5.79
N GLU A 162 -43.38 0.06 -4.48
CA GLU A 162 -44.09 0.83 -3.46
C GLU A 162 -43.42 2.16 -3.12
N ASN A 163 -42.20 2.40 -3.62
CA ASN A 163 -41.42 3.57 -3.25
C ASN A 163 -41.69 4.75 -4.22
N PRO A 164 -42.12 5.92 -3.71
CA PRO A 164 -42.46 7.07 -4.56
C PRO A 164 -41.28 7.74 -5.25
N SER A 165 -40.03 7.58 -4.75
CA SER A 165 -38.87 8.29 -5.31
C SER A 165 -38.15 7.50 -6.41
N SER A 166 -37.92 6.20 -6.22
CA SER A 166 -37.27 5.34 -7.19
C SER A 166 -37.69 3.89 -6.99
N ARG A 167 -38.03 3.22 -8.10
CA ARG A 167 -38.36 1.80 -8.12
C ARG A 167 -37.16 0.88 -7.88
N PHE A 168 -35.93 1.40 -7.98
CA PHE A 168 -34.68 0.69 -7.74
C PHE A 168 -33.84 1.41 -6.68
N LYS A 169 -34.50 1.95 -5.64
CA LYS A 169 -33.83 2.77 -4.61
C LYS A 169 -32.60 2.09 -4.03
N ASN A 170 -32.72 0.84 -3.58
CA ASN A 170 -31.64 0.13 -2.90
C ASN A 170 -30.43 -0.05 -3.82
N VAL A 171 -30.67 -0.41 -5.09
CA VAL A 171 -29.59 -0.54 -6.09
C VAL A 171 -28.91 0.81 -6.34
N TYR A 172 -29.67 1.90 -6.43
CA TYR A 172 -29.11 3.22 -6.66
C TYR A 172 -28.28 3.71 -5.46
N GLU A 173 -28.77 3.50 -4.24
CA GLU A 173 -28.05 3.87 -3.02
C GLU A 173 -26.74 3.08 -2.87
N THR A 174 -26.74 1.79 -3.18
CA THR A 174 -25.52 0.97 -3.16
C THR A 174 -24.53 1.37 -4.27
N LEU A 175 -25.00 1.58 -5.52
CA LEU A 175 -24.12 1.88 -6.66
C LEU A 175 -23.37 3.22 -6.53
N PHE A 176 -23.97 4.20 -5.85
CA PHE A 176 -23.38 5.51 -5.64
C PHE A 176 -22.75 5.67 -4.25
N ASP A 177 -22.46 4.57 -3.57
CA ASP A 177 -21.76 4.59 -2.29
C ASP A 177 -20.22 4.64 -2.47
N GLU A 178 -19.53 5.15 -1.46
CA GLU A 178 -18.08 5.26 -1.43
C GLU A 178 -17.37 3.90 -1.49
N PHE A 179 -18.05 2.84 -1.03
CA PHE A 179 -17.55 1.48 -1.03
C PHE A 179 -17.33 0.91 -2.43
N VAL A 180 -18.11 1.33 -3.44
CA VAL A 180 -17.90 0.91 -4.84
C VAL A 180 -16.54 1.40 -5.35
N LEU A 181 -16.21 2.67 -5.08
CA LEU A 181 -14.91 3.23 -5.45
C LEU A 181 -13.79 2.58 -4.64
N ALA A 182 -14.02 2.34 -3.34
CA ALA A 182 -13.05 1.67 -2.48
C ALA A 182 -12.70 0.26 -2.99
N HIS A 183 -13.69 -0.52 -3.44
CA HIS A 183 -13.48 -1.82 -4.07
C HIS A 183 -12.65 -1.71 -5.34
N ILE A 184 -13.06 -0.84 -6.28
CA ILE A 184 -12.35 -0.66 -7.56
C ILE A 184 -10.88 -0.28 -7.33
N PHE A 185 -10.62 0.77 -6.53
CA PHE A 185 -9.26 1.24 -6.27
C PHE A 185 -8.46 0.28 -5.39
N GLY A 186 -9.12 -0.37 -4.42
CA GLY A 186 -8.51 -1.37 -3.56
C GLY A 186 -8.00 -2.57 -4.37
N TRP A 187 -8.81 -3.11 -5.27
CA TRP A 187 -8.43 -4.22 -6.12
C TRP A 187 -7.44 -3.84 -7.21
N TRP A 188 -7.54 -2.61 -7.74
CA TRP A 188 -6.51 -2.04 -8.61
C TRP A 188 -5.14 -1.99 -7.92
N GLY A 189 -5.07 -1.48 -6.70
CA GLY A 189 -3.84 -1.40 -5.91
C GLY A 189 -3.27 -2.78 -5.56
N LYS A 190 -4.14 -3.71 -5.10
CA LYS A 190 -3.76 -5.11 -4.83
C LYS A 190 -3.22 -5.79 -6.09
N ALA A 191 -3.82 -5.53 -7.25
CA ALA A 191 -3.37 -6.11 -8.51
C ALA A 191 -1.98 -5.63 -8.93
N ILE A 192 -1.66 -4.34 -8.74
CA ILE A 192 -0.32 -3.79 -9.00
C ILE A 192 0.74 -4.42 -8.08
N LEU A 193 0.36 -4.73 -6.84
CA LEU A 193 1.27 -5.32 -5.85
C LEU A 193 1.50 -6.82 -6.08
N ILE A 194 0.43 -7.61 -6.23
CA ILE A 194 0.48 -9.08 -6.28
C ILE A 194 0.85 -9.59 -7.67
N ARG A 195 0.41 -8.88 -8.72
CA ARG A 195 0.73 -9.16 -10.14
C ARG A 195 0.46 -10.60 -10.60
N ASN A 196 -0.56 -11.23 -10.04
CA ASN A 196 -0.96 -12.59 -10.35
C ASN A 196 -2.48 -12.72 -10.36
N GLN A 197 -3.04 -12.92 -11.56
CA GLN A 197 -4.48 -12.91 -11.79
C GLN A 197 -5.24 -14.02 -11.03
N PRO A 198 -4.82 -15.31 -11.06
CA PRO A 198 -5.49 -16.35 -10.28
C PRO A 198 -5.49 -16.10 -8.78
N LEU A 199 -4.35 -15.68 -8.21
CA LEU A 199 -4.25 -15.38 -6.79
C LEU A 199 -5.15 -14.21 -6.39
N LEU A 200 -5.25 -13.18 -7.23
CA LEU A 200 -6.13 -12.03 -7.00
C LEU A 200 -7.61 -12.43 -6.98
N TRP A 201 -8.04 -13.33 -7.86
CA TRP A 201 -9.41 -13.86 -7.85
C TRP A 201 -9.71 -14.67 -6.60
N VAL A 202 -8.79 -15.55 -6.18
CA VAL A 202 -8.95 -16.32 -4.94
C VAL A 202 -9.04 -15.38 -3.73
N LEU A 203 -8.19 -14.36 -3.69
CA LEU A 203 -8.25 -13.35 -2.64
C LEU A 203 -9.57 -12.57 -2.69
N SER A 204 -10.08 -12.23 -3.88
CA SER A 204 -11.36 -11.50 -4.03
C SER A 204 -12.51 -12.25 -3.41
N ILE A 205 -12.68 -13.52 -3.76
CA ILE A 205 -13.69 -14.38 -3.13
C ILE A 205 -13.42 -14.56 -1.63
N GLY A 206 -12.15 -14.61 -1.21
CA GLY A 206 -11.76 -14.76 0.19
C GLY A 206 -12.10 -13.55 1.08
N PHE A 207 -11.97 -12.33 0.56
CA PHE A 207 -12.36 -11.11 1.28
C PHE A 207 -13.87 -11.05 1.49
N GLU A 208 -14.65 -11.40 0.48
CA GLU A 208 -16.11 -11.44 0.53
C GLU A 208 -16.62 -12.51 1.52
N LEU A 209 -15.94 -13.66 1.55
CA LEU A 209 -16.22 -14.68 2.55
C LEU A 209 -15.91 -14.20 3.97
N MET A 210 -14.85 -13.39 4.13
CA MET A 210 -14.49 -12.79 5.41
C MET A 210 -15.57 -11.80 5.85
N GLU A 211 -16.04 -10.94 4.96
CA GLU A 211 -17.12 -9.98 5.23
C GLU A 211 -18.43 -10.69 5.60
N PHE A 212 -18.81 -11.71 4.83
CA PHE A 212 -19.95 -12.56 5.17
C PHE A 212 -19.83 -13.22 6.55
N THR A 213 -18.62 -13.67 6.92
CA THR A 213 -18.36 -14.30 8.23
C THR A 213 -18.48 -13.29 9.37
N PHE A 214 -18.00 -12.05 9.16
CA PHE A 214 -17.94 -11.01 10.19
C PHE A 214 -19.12 -10.02 10.18
N ARG A 215 -20.15 -10.24 9.36
CA ARG A 215 -21.40 -9.43 9.36
C ARG A 215 -22.11 -9.30 10.71
N HIS A 216 -21.87 -10.24 11.63
CA HIS A 216 -22.41 -10.20 12.98
C HIS A 216 -21.61 -9.29 13.93
N MET A 217 -20.36 -8.98 13.60
CA MET A 217 -19.50 -8.07 14.37
C MET A 217 -19.63 -6.62 13.89
N LEU A 218 -19.79 -6.41 12.58
CA LEU A 218 -19.99 -5.09 11.97
C LEU A 218 -21.25 -5.09 11.10
N PRO A 219 -22.28 -4.27 11.42
CA PRO A 219 -23.50 -4.16 10.63
C PRO A 219 -23.27 -3.69 9.19
N ASN A 220 -22.18 -2.95 8.94
CA ASN A 220 -21.79 -2.50 7.60
C ASN A 220 -21.48 -3.67 6.66
N PHE A 221 -20.94 -4.79 7.17
CA PHE A 221 -20.67 -5.99 6.34
C PHE A 221 -21.92 -6.86 6.10
N ASN A 222 -23.07 -6.47 6.66
CA ASN A 222 -24.32 -7.15 6.34
C ASN A 222 -24.86 -6.56 5.04
N GLU A 223 -24.43 -7.13 3.93
CA GLU A 223 -24.80 -6.71 2.56
C GLU A 223 -25.77 -7.71 1.92
N CYS A 224 -26.32 -7.33 0.77
CA CYS A 224 -27.20 -8.19 0.00
C CYS A 224 -26.43 -9.21 -0.82
N TRP A 225 -27.03 -10.37 -1.08
CA TRP A 225 -26.37 -11.42 -1.88
C TRP A 225 -25.94 -10.93 -3.28
N TRP A 226 -26.71 -10.03 -3.89
CA TRP A 226 -26.41 -9.48 -5.21
C TRP A 226 -25.35 -8.39 -5.15
N ASP A 227 -25.18 -7.75 -4.00
CA ASP A 227 -24.16 -6.75 -3.75
C ASP A 227 -22.80 -7.45 -3.73
N SER A 228 -22.57 -8.31 -2.74
CA SER A 228 -21.30 -9.02 -2.55
C SER A 228 -20.92 -9.91 -3.74
N ILE A 229 -21.89 -10.59 -4.39
CA ILE A 229 -21.58 -11.48 -5.52
C ILE A 229 -21.47 -10.71 -6.84
N ILE A 230 -22.47 -9.89 -7.18
CA ILE A 230 -22.55 -9.30 -8.52
C ILE A 230 -21.82 -7.95 -8.55
N LEU A 231 -22.12 -7.06 -7.60
CA LEU A 231 -21.49 -5.75 -7.56
C LEU A 231 -20.02 -5.87 -7.16
N ASP A 232 -19.71 -6.50 -6.04
CA ASP A 232 -18.34 -6.51 -5.54
C ASP A 232 -17.45 -7.49 -6.31
N ILE A 233 -17.69 -8.81 -6.25
CA ILE A 233 -16.84 -9.79 -6.94
C ILE A 233 -16.79 -9.58 -8.46
N LEU A 234 -17.96 -9.57 -9.11
CA LEU A 234 -18.02 -9.66 -10.57
C LEU A 234 -17.84 -8.33 -11.30
N MET A 235 -18.18 -7.19 -10.67
CA MET A 235 -18.04 -5.88 -11.30
C MET A 235 -16.87 -5.08 -10.72
N CYS A 236 -16.93 -4.67 -9.46
CA CYS A 236 -15.94 -3.78 -8.84
C CYS A 236 -14.55 -4.43 -8.76
N ASN A 237 -14.48 -5.62 -8.17
CA ASN A 237 -13.25 -6.35 -7.93
C ASN A 237 -12.65 -6.82 -9.27
N TRP A 238 -13.48 -7.39 -10.15
CA TRP A 238 -13.06 -7.77 -11.50
C TRP A 238 -12.47 -6.59 -12.28
N PHE A 239 -13.17 -5.46 -12.32
CA PHE A 239 -12.72 -4.26 -13.03
C PHE A 239 -11.44 -3.70 -12.42
N GLY A 240 -11.35 -3.62 -11.09
CA GLY A 240 -10.14 -3.21 -10.38
C GLY A 240 -8.94 -4.10 -10.71
N ILE A 241 -9.12 -5.43 -10.66
CA ILE A 241 -8.06 -6.38 -11.01
C ILE A 241 -7.65 -6.23 -12.49
N TRP A 242 -8.62 -6.15 -13.40
CA TRP A 242 -8.36 -5.96 -14.82
C TRP A 242 -7.56 -4.68 -15.09
N ALA A 243 -8.00 -3.55 -14.52
CA ALA A 243 -7.35 -2.26 -14.67
C ALA A 243 -5.94 -2.26 -14.06
N GLY A 244 -5.76 -2.89 -12.90
CA GLY A 244 -4.46 -2.99 -12.23
C GLY A 244 -3.48 -3.85 -13.02
N MET A 245 -3.92 -5.00 -13.53
CA MET A 245 -3.10 -5.86 -14.39
C MET A 245 -2.79 -5.21 -15.74
N HIS A 246 -3.71 -4.41 -16.29
CA HIS A 246 -3.45 -3.59 -17.47
C HIS A 246 -2.39 -2.52 -17.18
N THR A 247 -2.47 -1.86 -16.01
CA THR A 247 -1.47 -0.88 -15.56
C THR A 247 -0.08 -1.53 -15.42
N VAL A 248 0.00 -2.75 -14.85
CA VAL A 248 1.25 -3.51 -14.76
C VAL A 248 1.84 -3.79 -16.13
N ARG A 249 1.01 -4.19 -17.11
CA ARG A 249 1.46 -4.41 -18.50
C ARG A 249 1.92 -3.11 -19.17
N TYR A 250 1.21 -2.00 -18.95
CA TYR A 250 1.56 -0.70 -19.50
C TYR A 250 2.95 -0.22 -19.07
N PHE A 251 3.37 -0.51 -17.82
CA PHE A 251 4.68 -0.14 -17.31
C PHE A 251 5.76 -1.22 -17.47
N ASP A 252 5.53 -2.27 -18.27
CA ASP A 252 6.41 -3.46 -18.40
C ASP A 252 6.74 -4.14 -17.06
N GLY A 253 5.79 -4.16 -16.14
CA GLY A 253 5.92 -4.88 -14.88
C GLY A 253 5.95 -6.39 -15.12
N ARG A 254 6.97 -7.08 -14.59
CA ARG A 254 7.02 -8.55 -14.60
C ARG A 254 5.85 -9.10 -13.77
N THR A 255 5.10 -10.04 -14.34
CA THR A 255 4.12 -10.83 -13.60
C THR A 255 4.82 -11.92 -12.78
N TYR A 256 4.30 -12.23 -11.59
CA TYR A 256 4.86 -13.26 -10.73
C TYR A 256 4.13 -14.59 -10.94
N GLU A 257 4.88 -15.63 -11.32
CA GLU A 257 4.40 -17.00 -11.24
C GLU A 257 4.63 -17.50 -9.80
N TRP A 258 3.64 -17.30 -8.93
CA TRP A 258 3.68 -17.81 -7.56
C TRP A 258 3.52 -19.34 -7.47
N VAL A 259 3.30 -20.01 -8.60
CA VAL A 259 3.13 -21.46 -8.69
C VAL A 259 4.43 -22.11 -9.16
N GLY A 260 5.41 -22.22 -8.26
CA GLY A 260 6.60 -23.05 -8.46
C GLY A 260 6.33 -24.57 -8.54
N ILE A 261 5.06 -24.99 -8.56
CA ILE A 261 4.64 -26.40 -8.67
C ILE A 261 4.50 -26.84 -10.15
N SER A 262 4.45 -25.90 -11.11
CA SER A 262 4.25 -26.21 -12.54
C SER A 262 5.53 -26.52 -13.31
N ARG A 263 6.72 -26.44 -12.70
CA ARG A 263 7.97 -26.86 -13.36
C ARG A 263 8.13 -28.38 -13.51
N GLN A 264 7.17 -29.18 -13.04
CA GLN A 264 7.11 -30.62 -13.30
C GLN A 264 5.83 -30.95 -14.08
N PRO A 265 5.93 -31.23 -15.39
CA PRO A 265 4.76 -31.47 -16.22
C PRO A 265 4.10 -32.84 -15.98
N ASN A 266 4.76 -33.78 -15.28
CA ASN A 266 4.26 -35.14 -15.10
C ASN A 266 4.20 -35.55 -13.62
N ILE A 267 3.05 -36.13 -13.23
CA ILE A 267 2.83 -36.76 -11.92
C ILE A 267 3.85 -37.90 -11.69
N ILE A 268 4.30 -38.56 -12.76
CA ILE A 268 5.34 -39.59 -12.73
C ILE A 268 6.68 -39.03 -12.21
N GLY A 269 7.05 -37.80 -12.60
CA GLY A 269 8.27 -37.15 -12.11
C GLY A 269 8.23 -36.76 -10.63
N LYS A 270 7.04 -36.66 -10.03
CA LYS A 270 6.86 -36.48 -8.58
C LYS A 270 7.08 -37.79 -7.81
N VAL A 271 6.67 -38.92 -8.38
CA VAL A 271 6.81 -40.23 -7.73
C VAL A 271 8.26 -40.70 -7.77
N ASP A 272 8.96 -40.51 -8.89
CA ASP A 272 10.37 -40.93 -9.03
C ASP A 272 11.30 -40.19 -8.05
N LEU A 273 11.02 -38.92 -7.72
CA LEU A 273 11.83 -38.17 -6.77
C LEU A 273 11.56 -38.58 -5.31
N VAL A 274 10.32 -38.98 -4.99
CA VAL A 274 9.96 -39.55 -3.68
C VAL A 274 10.59 -40.94 -3.51
N VAL A 275 10.61 -41.75 -4.56
CA VAL A 275 11.26 -43.07 -4.57
C VAL A 275 12.79 -42.97 -4.54
N ALA A 276 13.38 -41.99 -5.23
CA ALA A 276 14.82 -41.74 -5.19
C ALA A 276 15.30 -41.25 -3.80
N ASN A 277 14.49 -40.43 -3.12
CA ASN A 277 14.78 -39.98 -1.75
C ASN A 277 14.51 -41.05 -0.67
N SER A 278 13.68 -42.07 -0.93
CA SER A 278 13.54 -43.22 -0.03
C SER A 278 14.71 -44.20 -0.13
N ASN A 279 15.39 -44.28 -1.28
CA ASN A 279 16.52 -45.19 -1.48
C ASN A 279 17.87 -44.66 -1.00
N THR A 280 17.99 -43.34 -0.77
CA THR A 280 19.21 -42.71 -0.25
C THR A 280 19.30 -42.71 1.29
N ASN A 281 18.23 -43.05 1.99
CA ASN A 281 18.21 -43.17 3.46
C ASN A 281 18.40 -44.62 3.97
N ASN A 282 18.67 -45.57 3.08
CA ASN A 282 18.92 -46.99 3.41
C ASN A 282 20.31 -47.49 2.95
N SER A 283 21.29 -46.59 2.79
CA SER A 283 22.70 -46.93 2.55
C SER A 283 23.57 -46.51 3.73
#